data_AF-A0A917VYI7-F1
#
_entry.id   AF-A0A917VYI7-F1
#
_cell.length_a   1.000
_cell.length_b   1.000
_cell.length_c   1.000
_cell.angle_alpha   90.00
_cell.angle_beta   90.00
_cell.angle_gamma   90.00
#
_symmetry.space_group_name_H-M   'P 1'
#
loop_
_entity.id
_entity.type
_entity.pdbx_description
1 polymer ?
#
loop_
_entity_poly.entity_id
_entity_poly.type
_entity_poly.pdbx_seq_one_letter_code
_entity_poly.pdbx_strand_id
1 'polypeptide(L)'
;MQESNIIIDAAKECSAVKVDMTGAVWRKSSYSGPDGNCVEVAFLVDGNVAVRDTKDHGSGPVLAFAPGDWAEFLSGLPAGDLRGA
;
A
#
# COMPACT_ATOMS: atom_id res chain seq x y z
N MET A 1 -30.42 26.19 -28.93
CA MET A 1 -29.80 25.42 -30.03
C MET A 1 -28.45 24.97 -29.52
N GLN A 2 -28.35 23.66 -29.37
CA GLN A 2 -27.20 22.90 -28.89
C GLN A 2 -25.98 23.19 -29.77
N GLU A 3 -24.80 23.43 -29.19
CA GLU A 3 -23.56 22.76 -29.62
C GLU A 3 -22.74 22.40 -28.38
N SER A 4 -22.81 21.11 -28.07
CA SER A 4 -22.02 20.38 -27.09
C SER A 4 -20.59 20.25 -27.57
N ASN A 5 -19.61 20.45 -26.69
CA ASN A 5 -18.34 19.72 -26.72
C ASN A 5 -17.86 19.52 -25.28
N ILE A 6 -18.39 18.47 -24.65
CA ILE A 6 -17.73 17.79 -23.54
C ILE A 6 -16.41 17.27 -24.14
N ILE A 7 -15.32 18.00 -23.93
CA ILE A 7 -13.99 17.41 -24.07
C ILE A 7 -13.72 16.77 -22.73
N ILE A 8 -13.77 15.45 -22.77
CA ILE A 8 -13.44 14.57 -21.67
C ILE A 8 -11.96 14.87 -21.34
N ASP A 9 -11.70 15.62 -20.29
CA ASP A 9 -10.40 15.62 -19.61
C ASP A 9 -10.22 14.25 -18.92
N ALA A 10 -10.09 13.18 -19.70
CA ALA A 10 -9.88 11.80 -19.22
C ALA A 10 -8.48 11.58 -18.61
N ALA A 11 -7.72 12.64 -18.40
CA ALA A 11 -6.42 12.62 -17.76
C ALA A 11 -6.26 13.72 -16.69
N LYS A 12 -7.36 14.19 -16.10
CA LYS A 12 -7.28 14.97 -14.85
C LYS A 12 -6.96 14.03 -13.68
N GLU A 13 -5.69 13.62 -13.68
CA GLU A 13 -4.89 13.08 -12.58
C GLU A 13 -5.35 11.75 -11.98
N CYS A 14 -5.04 10.64 -12.66
CA CYS A 14 -4.52 9.48 -11.91
C CYS A 14 -3.15 9.88 -11.33
N SER A 15 -3.16 10.71 -10.29
CA SER A 15 -1.95 11.04 -9.56
C SER A 15 -1.49 9.75 -8.88
N ALA A 16 -0.43 9.14 -9.40
CA ALA A 16 0.36 8.22 -8.61
C ALA A 16 0.82 9.01 -7.38
N VAL A 17 0.14 8.81 -6.24
CA VAL A 17 0.50 9.47 -4.99
C VAL A 17 1.92 9.01 -4.68
N LYS A 18 2.88 9.91 -4.84
CA LYS A 18 4.26 9.65 -4.44
C LYS A 18 4.32 9.71 -2.93
N VAL A 19 4.47 8.56 -2.32
CA VAL A 19 4.65 8.43 -0.88
C VAL A 19 6.12 8.58 -0.55
N ASP A 20 6.43 9.46 0.40
CA ASP A 20 7.79 9.65 0.89
C ASP A 20 8.18 8.48 1.79
N MET A 21 9.05 7.61 1.29
CA MET A 21 9.57 6.45 2.01
C MET A 21 10.98 6.70 2.59
N THR A 22 11.44 7.95 2.60
CA THR A 22 12.75 8.29 3.14
C THR A 22 12.82 7.86 4.61
N GLY A 23 13.81 7.03 4.95
CA GLY A 23 13.96 6.50 6.30
C GLY A 23 13.00 5.37 6.69
N ALA A 24 12.25 4.79 5.73
CA ALA A 24 11.37 3.66 5.99
C ALA A 24 12.13 2.46 6.61
N VAL A 25 11.66 2.00 7.76
CA VAL A 25 12.18 0.80 8.44
C VAL A 25 11.26 -0.38 8.13
N TRP A 26 11.69 -1.22 7.19
CA TRP A 26 10.92 -2.38 6.73
C TRP A 26 10.97 -3.52 7.73
N ARG A 27 9.79 -4.09 8.02
CA ARG A 27 9.64 -5.34 8.78
C ARG A 27 9.09 -6.42 7.88
N LYS A 28 9.89 -7.45 7.66
CA LYS A 28 9.48 -8.68 6.97
C LYS A 28 8.56 -9.50 7.87
N SER A 29 7.51 -10.07 7.29
CA SER A 29 6.61 -11.02 7.97
C SER A 29 7.35 -12.31 8.34
N SER A 30 7.07 -12.85 9.54
CA SER A 30 7.57 -14.18 9.97
C SER A 30 7.01 -15.32 9.12
N TYR A 31 5.87 -15.10 8.45
CA TYR A 31 5.26 -16.07 7.55
C TYR A 31 5.89 -16.10 6.14
N SER A 32 6.80 -15.18 5.83
CA SER A 32 7.48 -15.14 4.54
C SER A 32 8.54 -16.24 4.45
N GLY A 33 8.31 -17.23 3.59
CA GLY A 33 9.19 -18.39 3.41
C GLY A 33 9.47 -18.72 1.95
N PRO A 34 10.25 -19.79 1.70
CA PRO A 34 10.55 -20.27 0.35
C PRO A 34 9.28 -20.61 -0.46
N ASP A 35 8.22 -21.01 0.23
CA ASP A 35 6.96 -21.46 -0.37
C ASP A 35 5.94 -20.32 -0.53
N GLY A 36 6.28 -19.06 -0.20
CA GLY A 36 5.45 -17.88 -0.47
C GLY A 36 5.22 -16.94 0.73
N ASN A 37 4.16 -16.13 0.64
CA ASN A 37 3.75 -15.11 1.62
C ASN A 37 4.78 -13.99 1.87
N CYS A 38 5.52 -13.63 0.82
CA CYS A 38 6.57 -12.60 0.85
C CYS A 38 5.99 -11.19 1.02
N VAL A 39 5.94 -10.69 2.26
CA VAL A 39 5.45 -9.35 2.54
C VAL A 39 6.38 -8.64 3.53
N GLU A 40 6.64 -7.37 3.25
CA GLU A 40 7.25 -6.42 4.20
C GLU A 40 6.34 -5.20 4.38
N VAL A 41 6.32 -4.66 5.61
CA VAL A 41 5.55 -3.47 5.96
C VAL A 41 6.46 -2.42 6.59
N ALA A 42 6.23 -1.14 6.28
CA ALA A 42 6.86 0.00 6.95
C ALA A 42 5.80 1.05 7.33
N PHE A 43 5.89 1.55 8.56
CA PHE A 43 5.15 2.73 9.00
C PHE A 43 5.98 3.96 8.69
N LEU A 44 5.41 4.90 7.94
CA LEU A 44 6.09 6.09 7.45
C LEU A 44 5.87 7.29 8.39
N VAL A 45 6.70 8.31 8.22
CA VAL A 45 6.71 9.50 9.10
C VAL A 45 5.40 10.29 9.01
N ASP A 46 4.75 10.29 7.85
CA ASP A 46 3.46 10.94 7.61
C ASP A 46 2.25 10.10 8.06
N GLY A 47 2.50 8.94 8.67
CA GLY A 47 1.48 8.00 9.14
C GLY A 47 0.98 7.03 8.07
N ASN A 48 1.41 7.16 6.82
CA ASN A 48 1.09 6.19 5.77
C ASN A 48 1.72 4.83 6.08
N VAL A 49 1.10 3.77 5.58
CA VAL A 49 1.61 2.41 5.69
C VAL A 49 2.00 1.90 4.31
N ALA A 50 3.29 1.57 4.15
CA ALA A 50 3.83 1.02 2.93
C ALA A 50 3.94 -0.51 3.02
N VAL A 51 3.49 -1.20 1.99
CA VAL A 51 3.51 -2.66 1.85
C VAL A 51 4.18 -3.02 0.53
N ARG A 52 5.10 -3.98 0.56
CA ARG A 52 5.78 -4.47 -0.65
C ARG A 52 6.04 -5.97 -0.60
N ASP A 53 6.35 -6.53 -1.76
CA ASP A 53 6.76 -7.92 -1.88
C ASP A 53 8.23 -8.10 -1.50
N THR A 54 8.50 -8.96 -0.51
CA THR A 54 9.86 -9.27 -0.06
C THR A 54 10.73 -9.85 -1.18
N LYS A 55 10.13 -10.59 -2.13
CA LYS A 55 10.86 -11.29 -3.19
C LYS A 55 11.50 -10.32 -4.19
N ASP A 56 10.96 -9.11 -4.29
CA ASP A 56 11.45 -8.10 -5.23
C ASP A 56 12.67 -7.36 -4.67
N HIS A 57 13.15 -7.76 -3.48
CA HIS A 57 14.38 -7.25 -2.85
C HIS A 57 14.45 -5.71 -2.80
N GLY A 58 13.30 -5.06 -2.59
CA GLY A 58 13.16 -3.61 -2.53
C GLY A 58 13.11 -2.89 -3.88
N SER A 59 13.13 -3.61 -5.00
CA SER A 59 13.01 -3.04 -6.36
C SER A 59 11.57 -3.09 -6.91
N GLY A 60 10.67 -3.75 -6.18
CA GLY A 60 9.27 -3.93 -6.58
C GLY A 60 8.37 -2.74 -6.28
N PRO A 61 7.13 -2.75 -6.79
CA PRO A 61 6.15 -1.72 -6.49
C PRO A 61 5.80 -1.71 -5.00
N VAL A 62 5.45 -0.53 -4.51
CA VAL A 62 4.97 -0.32 -3.14
C VAL A 62 3.51 0.06 -3.17
N LEU A 63 2.69 -0.68 -2.45
CA LEU A 63 1.31 -0.31 -2.14
C LEU A 63 1.33 0.54 -0.87
N ALA A 64 0.75 1.73 -0.92
CA ALA A 64 0.69 2.62 0.24
C ALA A 64 -0.77 2.90 0.63
N PHE A 65 -1.02 2.83 1.93
CA PHE A 65 -2.32 3.11 2.54
C PHE A 65 -2.24 4.43 3.30
N ALA A 66 -3.27 5.28 3.13
CA ALA A 66 -3.49 6.36 4.07
C ALA A 66 -3.77 5.78 5.47
N PRO A 67 -3.53 6.53 6.56
CA PRO A 67 -3.72 6.03 7.92
C PRO A 67 -5.14 5.48 8.16
N GLY A 68 -6.17 6.15 7.61
CA GLY A 68 -7.56 5.73 7.71
C GLY A 68 -7.85 4.43 6.95
N ASP A 69 -7.36 4.33 5.72
CA ASP A 69 -7.55 3.16 4.86
C ASP A 69 -6.88 1.92 5.46
N TRP A 70 -5.72 2.08 6.08
CA TRP A 70 -5.05 0.99 6.79
C TRP A 70 -5.87 0.46 7.97
N ALA A 71 -6.45 1.37 8.76
CA ALA A 71 -7.32 0.99 9.88
C ALA A 71 -8.59 0.29 9.39
N GLU A 72 -9.20 0.78 8.30
CA GLU A 72 -10.36 0.16 7.68
C GLU A 72 -10.02 -1.24 7.13
N PHE A 73 -8.90 -1.38 6.42
CA PHE A 73 -8.39 -2.66 5.94
C PHE A 73 -8.27 -3.67 7.09
N LEU A 74 -7.64 -3.28 8.21
CA LEU A 74 -7.50 -4.14 9.38
C LEU A 74 -8.84 -4.47 10.04
N SER A 75 -9.79 -3.53 10.06
CA SER A 75 -11.12 -3.76 10.65
C SER A 75 -11.96 -4.79 9.89
N GLY A 76 -11.69 -4.97 8.59
CA GLY A 76 -12.35 -5.96 7.75
C GLY A 76 -11.76 -7.37 7.86
N LEU A 77 -10.61 -7.54 8.53
CA LEU A 77 -10.00 -8.85 8.71
C LEU A 77 -10.79 -9.67 9.75
N PRO A 78 -11.01 -10.98 9.52
CA PRO A 78 -11.48 -11.86 10.57
C PRO A 78 -10.56 -11.75 11.79
N ALA A 79 -11.14 -11.71 12.98
CA ALA A 79 -10.40 -11.66 14.26
C ALA A 79 -9.62 -12.95 14.57
N GLY A 80 -9.21 -13.70 13.55
CA GLY A 80 -8.28 -14.83 13.67
C GLY A 80 -7.02 -14.40 14.41
N ASP A 81 -6.22 -15.38 14.83
CA ASP A 81 -5.17 -15.21 15.83
C ASP A 81 -4.05 -14.25 15.37
N LEU A 82 -4.28 -12.94 15.47
CA LEU A 82 -3.29 -11.88 15.25
C LEU A 82 -2.25 -11.84 16.39
N ARG A 83 -2.29 -12.82 17.30
CA ARG A 83 -1.38 -13.01 18.41
C ARG A 83 -0.54 -14.28 18.23
N GLY A 84 0.34 -14.30 17.22
CA GLY A 84 1.50 -15.17 17.30
C GLY A 84 1.96 -15.79 15.98
N ALA A 85 3.08 -15.28 15.48
CA ALA A 85 4.19 -16.06 14.91
C ALA A 85 5.48 -15.23 14.96
#